data_AF-A0A2V9PHL6-F1
#
_entry.id   AF-A0A2V9PHL6-F1
#
_cell.length_a   1.000
_cell.length_b   1.000
_cell.length_c   1.000
_cell.angle_alpha   90.00
_cell.angle_beta   90.00
_cell.angle_gamma   90.00
#
_symmetry.space_group_name_H-M   'P 1'
#
loop_
_entity.id
_entity.type
_entity.pdbx_description
1 polymer ?
#
loop_
_entity_poly.entity_id
_entity_poly.type
_entity_poly.pdbx_seq_one_letter_code
_entity_poly.pdbx_strand_id
1 'polypeptide(L)' 'MTLDDFRSSLTAPEPPAGLTHALAGLWWDAKGDWKRAHESAQQDEGVEGSWVHAYLHRKE' A
#
# COMPACT_ATOMS: atom_id res chain seq x y z
N MET A 1 -5.10 -7.31 9.80
CA MET A 1 -5.36 -8.19 8.65
C MET A 1 -4.20 -9.17 8.55
N THR A 2 -4.45 -10.43 8.17
CA THR A 2 -3.38 -11.41 7.91
C THR A 2 -2.81 -11.22 6.50
N LEU A 3 -1.70 -11.89 6.18
CA LEU A 3 -1.14 -11.84 4.82
C LEU A 3 -2.10 -12.45 3.78
N ASP A 4 -2.82 -13.52 4.13
CA ASP A 4 -3.76 -14.17 3.22
C ASP A 4 -5.02 -13.32 2.98
N ASP A 5 -5.49 -12.61 4.02
CA ASP A 5 -6.56 -11.61 3.86
C ASP A 5 -6.11 -10.48 2.92
N PHE A 6 -4.88 -9.97 3.08
CA PHE A 6 -4.33 -8.92 2.22
C PHE A 6 -4.25 -9.38 0.77
N ARG A 7 -3.70 -10.56 0.51
CA ARG A 7 -3.61 -11.13 -0.84
C ARG A 7 -4.98 -11.34 -1.47
N SER A 8 -5.94 -11.84 -0.70
CA SER A 8 -7.32 -12.04 -1.18
C SER A 8 -7.97 -10.70 -1.55
N SER A 9 -7.69 -9.64 -0.81
CA SER A 9 -8.23 -8.30 -1.06
C SER A 9 -7.79 -7.70 -2.40
N LEU A 10 -6.68 -8.16 -3.01
CA LEU A 10 -6.20 -7.64 -4.30
C LEU A 10 -7.16 -7.92 -5.46
N THR A 11 -8.10 -8.85 -5.28
CA THR A 11 -9.16 -9.15 -6.26
C THR A 11 -10.23 -8.05 -6.33
N ALA A 12 -10.35 -7.23 -5.30
CA ALA A 12 -11.30 -6.13 -5.25
C ALA A 12 -10.87 -4.97 -6.18
N PRO A 13 -11.82 -4.13 -6.64
CA PRO A 13 -11.51 -2.92 -7.40
C PRO A 13 -10.90 -1.80 -6.52
N GLU A 14 -11.11 -1.86 -5.21
CA GLU A 14 -10.65 -0.85 -4.24
C GLU A 14 -10.08 -1.53 -2.98
N PRO A 15 -9.14 -0.87 -2.26
CA PRO A 15 -8.61 -1.40 -1.01
C PRO A 15 -9.71 -1.52 0.04
N PRO A 16 -9.68 -2.56 0.91
CA PRO A 16 -10.60 -2.67 2.03
C PRO A 16 -10.63 -1.42 2.90
N ALA A 17 -11.81 -1.05 3.40
CA ALA A 17 -11.93 0.04 4.36
C ALA A 17 -11.13 -0.29 5.64
N GLY A 18 -10.46 0.72 6.20
CA GLY A 18 -9.69 0.60 7.43
C GLY A 18 -8.27 0.02 7.26
N LEU A 19 -7.78 -0.17 6.03
CA LEU A 19 -6.34 -0.36 5.84
C LEU A 19 -5.56 0.86 6.33
N THR A 20 -4.40 0.62 6.93
CA THR A 20 -3.44 1.68 7.17
C THR A 20 -2.94 2.23 5.84
N HIS A 21 -2.50 3.48 5.83
CA HIS A 21 -1.92 4.15 4.67
C HIS A 21 -0.74 3.36 4.07
N ALA A 22 0.16 2.81 4.90
CA ALA A 22 1.23 1.91 4.45
C ALA A 22 0.69 0.66 3.71
N LEU A 23 -0.34 -0.01 4.25
CA LEU A 23 -0.93 -1.20 3.62
C LEU A 23 -1.70 -0.85 2.35
N ALA A 24 -2.40 0.29 2.32
CA ALA A 24 -3.03 0.81 1.11
C ALA A 24 -1.98 1.11 0.03
N GLY A 25 -0.81 1.63 0.42
CA GLY A 25 0.33 1.84 -0.48
C GLY A 25 0.77 0.55 -1.17
N LEU A 26 1.01 -0.51 -0.38
CA LEU A 26 1.36 -1.83 -0.93
C LEU A 26 0.24 -2.43 -1.78
N TRP A 27 -1.02 -2.16 -1.44
CA TRP A 27 -2.17 -2.64 -2.22
C TRP A 27 -2.20 -2.01 -3.62
N TRP A 28 -2.02 -0.69 -3.71
CA TRP A 28 -1.93 0.00 -5.00
C TRP A 28 -0.69 -0.39 -5.82
N ASP A 29 0.46 -0.61 -5.17
CA ASP A 29 1.67 -1.14 -5.83
C ASP A 29 1.39 -2.49 -6.49
N ALA A 30 0.71 -3.39 -5.79
CA ALA A 30 0.32 -4.69 -6.33
C ALA A 30 -0.66 -4.61 -7.50
N LYS A 31 -1.41 -3.50 -7.63
CA LYS A 31 -2.30 -3.22 -8.78
C LYS A 31 -1.58 -2.50 -9.92
N GLY A 32 -0.30 -2.17 -9.75
CA GLY A 32 0.49 -1.42 -10.73
C GLY A 32 0.21 0.08 -10.74
N ASP A 33 -0.52 0.61 -9.75
CA ASP A 33 -0.78 2.05 -9.62
C ASP A 33 0.25 2.68 -8.68
N TRP A 34 1.46 2.89 -9.20
CA TRP A 34 2.57 3.46 -8.45
C TRP A 34 2.23 4.83 -7.85
N LYS A 35 1.46 5.66 -8.56
CA LYS A 35 1.09 7.00 -8.09
C LYS A 35 0.24 6.92 -6.83
N ARG A 36 -0.83 6.11 -6.85
CA ARG A 36 -1.67 5.92 -5.65
C ARG A 36 -0.93 5.21 -4.53
N ALA A 37 0.00 4.31 -4.87
CA ALA A 37 0.86 3.65 -3.89
C ALA A 37 1.70 4.67 -3.12
N HIS A 38 2.36 5.56 -3.85
CA HIS A 38 3.21 6.62 -3.31
C HIS A 38 2.42 7.63 -2.49
N GLU A 39 1.31 8.15 -3.04
CA GLU A 39 0.41 9.08 -2.35
C GLU A 39 -0.19 8.48 -1.06
N SER A 40 -0.46 7.16 -1.04
CA SER A 40 -0.95 6.48 0.17
C SER A 40 0.15 6.36 1.21
N ALA A 41 1.35 5.90 0.84
CA ALA A 41 2.46 5.72 1.77
C ALA A 41 2.92 7.07 2.37
N GLN A 42 2.94 8.13 1.59
CA GLN A 42 3.34 9.48 2.04
C GLN A 42 2.38 10.09 3.08
N GLN A 43 1.13 9.65 3.15
CA GLN A 43 0.18 10.11 4.19
C GLN A 43 0.51 9.53 5.57
N ASP A 44 1.34 8.50 5.65
CA ASP A 44 1.79 7.87 6.88
C ASP A 44 3.18 8.37 7.26
N GLU A 45 3.22 9.35 8.17
CA GLU A 45 4.49 9.88 8.71
C GLU A 45 5.15 8.93 9.72
N GLY A 46 4.58 7.74 9.93
CA GLY A 46 5.12 6.69 10.78
C GLY A 46 6.24 5.87 10.14
N VAL A 47 6.75 4.89 10.90
CA VAL A 47 7.84 4.01 10.47
C VAL A 47 7.39 3.10 9.32
N GLU A 48 6.17 2.60 9.39
CA GLU A 48 5.57 1.73 8.39
C GLU A 48 5.39 2.44 7.05
N GLY A 49 4.85 3.67 7.08
CA GLY A 49 4.76 4.55 5.92
C GLY A 49 6.12 4.81 5.28
N SER A 50 7.09 5.21 6.10
CA SER A 50 8.46 5.47 5.67
C SER A 50 9.11 4.26 4.99
N TRP A 51 8.89 3.04 5.51
CA TRP A 51 9.41 1.81 4.90
C TRP A 51 8.77 1.51 3.55
N VAL A 52 7.45 1.62 3.45
CA VAL A 52 6.74 1.40 2.17
C VAL A 52 7.16 2.46 1.15
N HIS A 53 7.24 3.73 1.56
CA HIS A 53 7.66 4.83 0.71
C HIS A 53 9.10 4.63 0.17
N ALA A 54 10.04 4.24 1.03
CA ALA A 54 11.41 3.91 0.62
C ALA A 54 11.46 2.70 -0.33
N TYR A 55 10.64 1.67 -0.10
CA TYR A 55 10.52 0.52 -0.99
C TYR A 55 9.97 0.93 -2.38
N LEU A 56 8.96 1.79 -2.44
CA LEU A 56 8.38 2.27 -3.70
C LEU A 56 9.39 3.08 -4.52
N HIS A 57 10.21 3.92 -3.87
CA HIS A 57 11.30 4.64 -4.54
C HIS A 57 12.41 3.72 -5.07
N ARG A 58 12.62 2.56 -4.46
CA ARG A 58 13.59 1.57 -4.96
C ARG A 58 13.10 0.84 -6.22
N LYS A 59 11.78 0.74 -6.41
CA LYS A 59 11.16 0.02 -7.53
C LYS A 59 10.94 0.86 -8.79
N GLU A 60 11.07 2.18 -8.68
CA GLU A 60 11.05 3.12 -9.82
C GLU A 60 12.19 2.83 -10.80
#